data_AF-A0A4U9HCN3-F1
#
_entry.id   AF-A0A4U9HCN3-F1
#
_cell.length_a   1.000
_cell.length_b   1.000
_cell.length_c   1.000
_cell.angle_alpha   90.00
_cell.angle_beta   90.00
_cell.angle_gamma   90.00
#
_symmetry.space_group_name_H-M   'P 1'
#
loop_
_entity.id
_entity.type
_entity.pdbx_description
1 polymer ?
#
loop_
_entity_poly.entity_id
_entity_poly.type
_entity_poly.pdbx_seq_one_letter_code
_entity_poly.pdbx_strand_id
1 'polypeptide(L)'
;MTEGARDLATTVQTDVSLALFNFLEHFPFANILSFIAMAMVVVFFVTSADSGAMVVDTLASGGSDKTPIWQRIFWAALMGVVAIALLVAGGLSALQTVTIASALPFSIILLISIYGLLKALRVDAYKRDSQMMTTIAPTAARNPISWQRRLRNIAYFPKRSHVKRFVSEVVHPAMTLVEAELIKQNTESSIDDTQDDRIRFEVDLGDDLNFVYEVRLRAYIQPAFALAGLNDEERDEEHKYYRAEIHLKEGGQDYDVMGWTQEQIIHDILDQYEKHLHFLHLVR
;
A
#
# COMPACT_ATOMS: atom_id res chain seq x y z
N MET A 1 -47.66 22.07 17.37
CA MET A 1 -46.44 21.64 16.64
C MET A 1 -45.87 22.72 15.73
N THR A 2 -46.69 23.58 15.11
CA THR A 2 -46.24 24.63 14.18
C THR A 2 -45.77 25.93 14.84
N GLU A 3 -46.16 26.23 16.09
CA GLU A 3 -45.68 27.41 16.83
C GLU A 3 -44.22 27.27 17.30
N GLY A 4 -43.85 26.17 17.97
CA GLY A 4 -42.47 25.96 18.41
C GLY A 4 -41.45 25.93 17.27
N ALA A 5 -41.81 25.39 16.11
CA ALA A 5 -40.95 25.42 14.92
C ALA A 5 -40.77 26.84 14.34
N ARG A 6 -41.78 27.72 14.47
CA ARG A 6 -41.70 29.11 14.03
C ARG A 6 -40.86 29.96 14.99
N ASP A 7 -41.02 29.74 16.28
CA ASP A 7 -40.27 30.43 17.33
C ASP A 7 -38.77 30.07 17.33
N LEU A 8 -38.45 28.80 17.07
CA LEU A 8 -37.08 28.35 16.84
C LEU A 8 -36.49 28.96 15.56
N ALA A 9 -37.26 29.03 14.47
CA ALA A 9 -36.79 29.62 13.22
C ALA A 9 -36.50 31.13 13.35
N THR A 10 -37.30 31.88 14.12
CA THR A 10 -37.06 33.30 14.40
C THR A 10 -35.89 33.50 15.35
N THR A 11 -35.72 32.61 16.33
CA THR A 11 -34.60 32.66 17.29
C THR A 11 -33.27 32.36 16.61
N VAL A 12 -33.21 31.33 15.76
CA VAL A 12 -31.99 30.99 14.97
C VAL A 12 -31.57 32.15 14.07
N GLN A 13 -32.52 32.89 13.49
CA GLN A 13 -32.21 34.07 12.68
C GLN A 13 -31.66 35.25 13.50
N THR A 14 -32.00 35.33 14.78
CA THR A 14 -31.61 36.45 15.64
C THR A 14 -30.32 36.16 16.40
N ASP A 15 -30.20 34.97 16.98
CA ASP A 15 -28.98 34.49 17.65
C ASP A 15 -28.90 32.96 17.63
N VAL A 16 -28.02 32.43 16.77
CA VAL A 16 -27.75 31.00 16.65
C VAL A 16 -27.27 30.40 17.98
N SER A 17 -26.63 31.20 18.84
CA SER A 17 -26.08 30.76 20.12
C SER A 17 -27.17 30.37 21.13
N LEU A 18 -28.36 30.97 21.01
CA LEU A 18 -29.51 30.71 21.89
C LEU A 18 -30.44 29.63 21.36
N ALA A 19 -30.29 29.24 20.09
CA ALA A 19 -31.18 28.28 19.43
C ALA A 19 -31.24 26.92 20.12
N LEU A 20 -30.09 26.41 20.59
CA LEU A 20 -30.04 25.14 21.32
C LEU A 20 -30.82 25.22 22.62
N PHE A 21 -30.65 26.29 23.40
CA PHE A 21 -31.31 26.45 24.69
C PHE A 21 -32.82 26.65 24.53
N ASN A 22 -33.26 27.46 23.56
CA ASN A 22 -34.68 27.59 23.21
C ASN A 22 -35.29 26.27 22.72
N PHE A 23 -34.52 25.45 21.99
CA PHE A 23 -34.99 24.12 21.60
C PHE A 23 -35.20 23.22 22.83
N LEU A 24 -34.28 23.27 23.81
CA LEU A 24 -34.39 22.49 25.04
C LEU A 24 -35.56 22.92 25.93
N GLU A 25 -36.01 24.19 25.85
CA GLU A 25 -37.20 24.69 26.56
C GLU A 25 -38.50 23.97 26.16
N HIS A 26 -38.53 23.33 24.99
CA HIS A 26 -39.69 22.56 24.54
C HIS A 26 -39.80 21.17 25.20
N PHE A 27 -38.83 20.76 26.03
CA PHE A 27 -38.79 19.45 26.69
C PHE A 27 -39.06 19.55 28.20
N PRO A 28 -39.64 18.50 28.82
CA PRO A 28 -39.74 18.44 30.27
C PRO A 28 -38.33 18.47 30.89
N PHE A 29 -38.19 19.14 32.03
CA PHE A 29 -36.91 19.36 32.72
C PHE A 29 -35.88 20.23 31.96
N ALA A 30 -36.35 21.15 31.10
CA ALA A 30 -35.51 22.07 30.31
C ALA A 30 -34.31 22.67 31.07
N ASN A 31 -34.51 23.15 32.31
CA ASN A 31 -33.43 23.72 33.12
C ASN A 31 -32.25 22.75 33.37
N ILE A 32 -32.56 21.47 33.61
CA ILE A 32 -31.54 20.42 33.83
C ILE A 32 -30.83 20.12 32.51
N LEU A 33 -31.58 20.00 31.41
CA LEU A 33 -31.02 19.75 30.09
C LEU A 33 -30.12 20.91 29.64
N SER A 34 -30.53 22.16 29.84
CA SER A 34 -29.74 23.35 29.53
C SER A 34 -28.46 23.42 30.37
N PHE A 35 -28.51 23.03 31.65
CA PHE A 35 -27.30 22.93 32.48
C PHE A 35 -26.33 21.87 31.96
N ILE A 36 -26.82 20.67 31.62
CA ILE A 36 -26.00 19.60 31.04
C ILE A 36 -25.41 20.04 29.69
N ALA A 37 -26.22 20.65 28.83
CA ALA A 37 -25.76 21.15 27.53
C ALA A 37 -24.65 22.20 27.69
N MET A 38 -24.80 23.14 28.63
CA MET A 38 -23.77 24.12 28.94
C MET A 38 -22.48 23.45 29.45
N ALA A 39 -22.59 22.47 30.34
CA ALA A 39 -21.43 21.70 30.82
C ALA A 39 -20.73 20.96 29.66
N MET A 40 -21.49 20.34 28.75
CA MET A 40 -20.95 19.68 27.57
C MET A 40 -20.23 20.65 26.63
N VAL A 41 -20.80 21.83 26.36
CA VAL A 41 -20.15 22.87 25.55
C VAL A 41 -18.81 23.27 26.18
N VAL A 42 -18.75 23.47 27.50
CA VAL A 42 -17.49 23.80 28.19
C VAL A 42 -16.47 22.66 28.07
N VAL A 43 -16.87 21.42 28.32
CA VAL A 43 -15.96 20.24 28.23
C VAL A 43 -15.41 20.06 26.82
N PHE A 44 -16.28 20.13 25.80
CA PHE A 44 -15.84 20.03 24.40
C PHE A 44 -14.94 21.20 24.01
N PHE A 45 -15.25 22.42 24.46
CA PHE A 45 -14.43 23.58 24.18
C PHE A 45 -13.04 23.45 24.81
N VAL A 46 -12.94 23.11 26.09
CA VAL A 46 -11.66 22.95 26.81
C VAL A 46 -10.83 21.83 26.20
N THR A 47 -11.43 20.67 25.92
CA THR A 47 -10.71 19.52 25.35
C THR A 47 -10.24 19.80 23.92
N SER A 48 -11.05 20.49 23.12
CA SER A 48 -10.69 20.88 21.74
C SER A 48 -9.60 21.95 21.72
N ALA A 49 -9.68 22.94 22.62
CA ALA A 49 -8.67 23.97 22.75
C ALA A 49 -7.32 23.40 23.21
N ASP A 50 -7.34 22.46 24.16
CA ASP A 50 -6.14 21.82 24.69
C ASP A 50 -5.41 20.98 23.62
N SER A 51 -6.15 20.20 22.83
CA SER A 51 -5.62 19.42 21.71
C SER A 51 -5.17 20.32 20.54
N GLY A 52 -5.92 21.38 20.22
CA GLY A 52 -5.54 22.35 19.21
C GLY A 52 -4.22 23.08 19.55
N ALA A 53 -4.07 23.52 20.80
CA ALA A 53 -2.85 24.16 21.27
C ALA A 53 -1.65 23.21 21.20
N MET A 54 -1.85 21.92 21.51
CA MET A 54 -0.80 20.92 21.37
C MET A 54 -0.34 20.77 19.91
N VAL A 55 -1.27 20.68 18.95
CA VAL A 55 -0.90 20.55 17.52
C VAL A 55 -0.14 21.77 17.03
N VAL A 56 -0.60 22.98 17.36
CA VAL A 56 0.10 24.22 16.97
C VAL A 56 1.50 24.27 17.59
N ASP A 57 1.64 23.86 18.85
CA ASP A 57 2.90 23.83 19.58
C ASP A 57 3.91 22.83 18.99
N THR A 58 3.45 21.63 18.63
CA THR A 58 4.27 20.63 17.93
C THR A 58 4.70 21.12 16.54
N LEU A 59 3.80 21.76 15.78
CA LEU A 59 4.14 22.34 14.48
C LEU A 59 5.16 23.48 14.60
N ALA A 60 4.99 24.37 15.59
CA ALA A 60 5.90 25.49 15.84
C ALA A 60 7.30 25.05 16.34
N SER A 61 7.41 23.85 16.92
CA SER A 61 8.66 23.27 17.41
C SER A 61 9.33 22.31 16.42
N GLY A 62 8.89 22.29 15.16
CA GLY A 62 9.49 21.45 14.11
C GLY A 62 9.09 19.97 14.20
N GLY A 63 7.97 19.65 14.85
CA GLY A 63 7.46 18.29 14.99
C GLY A 63 7.93 17.57 16.26
N SER A 64 8.42 18.30 17.27
CA SER A 64 8.80 17.69 18.55
C SER A 64 7.57 17.35 19.38
N ASP A 65 7.46 16.10 19.83
CA ASP A 65 6.42 15.66 20.76
C ASP A 65 6.62 16.20 22.19
N LYS A 66 7.84 16.65 22.51
CA LYS A 66 8.19 17.20 23.83
C LYS A 66 8.48 18.68 23.70
N THR A 67 7.48 19.49 24.03
CA THR A 67 7.56 20.95 24.05
C THR A 67 7.44 21.48 25.48
N PRO A 68 8.00 22.68 25.78
CA PRO A 68 7.86 23.30 27.09
C PRO A 68 6.39 23.69 27.36
N ILE A 69 5.91 23.44 28.58
CA ILE A 69 4.52 23.75 28.99
C ILE A 69 4.17 25.23 28.77
N TRP A 70 5.13 26.15 28.98
CA TRP A 70 4.92 27.58 28.75
C TRP A 70 4.61 27.93 27.28
N GLN A 71 5.21 27.20 26.33
CA GLN A 71 4.97 27.42 24.91
C GLN A 71 3.54 27.03 24.54
N ARG A 72 3.06 25.89 25.07
CA ARG A 72 1.67 25.45 24.93
C ARG A 72 0.68 26.45 25.53
N ILE A 73 0.94 26.96 26.73
CA ILE A 73 0.11 27.99 27.37
C ILE A 73 0.06 29.26 26.52
N PHE A 74 1.20 29.68 25.96
CA PHE A 74 1.27 30.83 25.07
C PHE A 74 0.36 30.66 23.84
N TRP A 75 0.43 29.52 23.15
CA TRP A 75 -0.43 29.26 21.99
C TRP A 75 -1.91 29.18 22.34
N ALA A 76 -2.25 28.52 23.46
CA ALA A 76 -3.63 28.45 23.94
C ALA A 76 -4.20 29.84 24.26
N ALA A 77 -3.44 30.67 24.99
CA ALA A 77 -3.84 32.03 25.32
C ALA A 77 -3.97 32.91 24.08
N LEU A 78 -3.03 32.81 23.14
CA LEU A 78 -3.05 33.59 21.90
C LEU A 78 -4.29 33.28 21.06
N MET A 79 -4.65 32.00 20.90
CA MET A 79 -5.89 31.61 20.21
C MET A 79 -7.14 32.18 20.89
N GLY A 80 -7.18 32.16 22.23
CA GLY A 80 -8.26 32.77 23.00
C GLY A 80 -8.36 34.28 22.80
N VAL A 81 -7.23 35.00 22.83
CA VAL A 81 -7.19 36.45 22.58
C VAL A 81 -7.67 36.79 21.18
N VAL A 82 -7.24 36.03 20.16
CA VAL A 82 -7.69 36.23 18.78
C VAL A 82 -9.20 35.96 18.65
N ALA A 83 -9.70 34.90 19.28
CA ALA A 83 -11.14 34.60 19.28
C ALA A 83 -11.96 35.73 19.93
N ILE A 84 -11.54 36.24 21.09
CA ILE A 84 -12.19 37.37 21.76
C ILE A 84 -12.14 38.61 20.87
N ALA A 85 -10.98 38.93 20.27
CA ALA A 85 -10.84 40.09 19.40
C ALA A 85 -11.77 40.03 18.19
N LEU A 86 -11.91 38.87 17.55
CA LEU A 86 -12.82 38.67 16.42
C LEU A 86 -14.29 38.78 16.82
N LEU A 87 -14.65 38.22 17.99
CA LEU A 87 -16.01 38.34 18.53
C LEU A 87 -16.37 39.80 18.83
N VAL A 88 -15.44 40.58 19.37
CA VAL A 88 -15.65 42.02 19.63
C VAL A 88 -15.71 42.82 18.33
N ALA A 89 -14.90 42.48 17.31
CA ALA A 89 -14.82 43.23 16.06
C ALA A 89 -16.06 43.08 15.16
N GLY A 90 -16.65 41.88 15.11
CA GLY A 90 -17.80 41.63 14.23
C GLY A 90 -18.58 40.36 14.55
N GLY A 91 -18.47 39.85 15.77
CA GLY A 91 -19.24 38.72 16.27
C GLY A 91 -19.04 37.43 15.48
N LEU A 92 -20.12 36.65 15.40
CA LEU A 92 -20.13 35.35 14.73
C LEU A 92 -19.80 35.46 13.22
N SER A 93 -20.31 36.49 12.55
CA SER A 93 -20.06 36.69 11.12
C SER A 93 -18.58 36.92 10.82
N ALA A 94 -17.89 37.75 11.62
CA ALA A 94 -16.46 37.95 11.48
C ALA A 94 -15.65 36.66 11.68
N LEU A 95 -16.00 35.87 12.70
CA LEU A 95 -15.36 34.57 12.95
C LEU A 95 -15.54 33.60 11.77
N GLN A 96 -16.75 33.53 11.20
CA GLN A 96 -17.05 32.69 10.03
C GLN A 96 -16.27 33.15 8.79
N THR A 97 -16.24 34.46 8.51
CA THR A 97 -15.50 35.00 7.36
C THR A 97 -14.01 34.70 7.43
N VAL A 98 -13.37 34.93 8.59
CA VAL A 98 -11.95 34.63 8.78
C VAL A 98 -11.68 33.13 8.68
N THR A 99 -12.57 32.29 9.22
CA THR A 99 -12.46 30.83 9.10
C THR A 99 -12.51 30.38 7.65
N ILE A 100 -13.47 30.87 6.85
CA ILE A 100 -13.59 30.51 5.43
C ILE A 100 -12.37 31.03 4.64
N ALA A 101 -11.98 32.28 4.87
CA ALA A 101 -10.85 32.91 4.20
C ALA A 101 -9.52 32.18 4.48
N SER A 102 -9.32 31.68 5.70
CA SER A 102 -8.12 30.93 6.08
C SER A 102 -8.17 29.45 5.65
N ALA A 103 -9.35 28.83 5.61
CA ALA A 103 -9.53 27.44 5.19
C ALA A 103 -9.27 27.24 3.70
N LEU A 104 -9.61 28.21 2.85
CA LEU A 104 -9.45 28.11 1.41
C LEU A 104 -7.99 27.86 0.96
N PRO A 105 -6.99 28.69 1.33
CA PRO A 105 -5.60 28.42 0.96
C PRO A 105 -5.08 27.12 1.59
N PHE A 106 -5.50 26.77 2.82
CA PHE A 106 -5.12 25.52 3.46
C PHE A 106 -5.67 24.29 2.73
N SER A 107 -6.87 24.39 2.13
CA SER A 107 -7.45 23.31 1.33
C SER A 107 -6.58 22.93 0.12
N ILE A 108 -5.93 23.92 -0.51
CA ILE A 108 -4.99 23.69 -1.61
C ILE A 108 -3.77 22.90 -1.12
N ILE A 109 -3.22 23.27 0.04
CA ILE A 109 -2.09 22.56 0.67
C ILE A 109 -2.48 21.11 0.99
N LEU A 110 -3.72 20.89 1.45
CA LEU A 110 -4.25 19.55 1.74
C LEU A 110 -4.35 18.70 0.47
N LEU A 111 -4.83 19.26 -0.65
CA LEU A 111 -4.87 18.57 -1.94
C LEU A 111 -3.47 18.17 -2.43
N ILE A 112 -2.48 19.06 -2.29
CA ILE A 112 -1.08 18.76 -2.63
C ILE A 112 -0.55 17.62 -1.74
N SER A 113 -0.90 17.64 -0.44
CA SER A 113 -0.49 16.61 0.52
C SER A 113 -1.10 15.24 0.19
N ILE A 114 -2.37 15.20 -0.23
CA ILE A 114 -3.03 13.97 -0.72
C ILE A 114 -2.30 13.43 -1.95
N TYR A 115 -1.96 14.29 -2.91
CA TYR A 115 -1.20 13.87 -4.08
C TYR A 115 0.17 13.30 -3.71
N GLY A 116 0.89 13.96 -2.79
CA GLY A 116 2.18 13.49 -2.26
C GLY A 116 2.05 12.13 -1.56
N LEU A 117 1.01 11.94 -0.76
CA LEU A 117 0.70 10.68 -0.09
C LEU A 117 0.44 9.56 -1.10
N LEU A 118 -0.41 9.80 -2.11
CA LEU A 118 -0.69 8.82 -3.16
C LEU A 118 0.58 8.46 -3.95
N LYS A 119 1.45 9.42 -4.21
CA LYS A 119 2.76 9.17 -4.85
C LYS A 119 3.66 8.32 -3.96
N ALA A 120 3.73 8.62 -2.66
CA ALA A 120 4.53 7.86 -1.69
C ALA A 120 4.03 6.42 -1.56
N LEU A 121 2.72 6.21 -1.41
CA LEU A 121 2.13 4.87 -1.38
C LEU A 121 2.40 4.08 -2.65
N ARG A 122 2.38 4.73 -3.83
CA ARG A 122 2.69 4.07 -5.09
C ARG A 122 4.16 3.61 -5.13
N VAL A 123 5.09 4.43 -4.65
CA VAL A 123 6.51 4.05 -4.54
C VAL A 123 6.69 2.90 -3.56
N ASP A 124 6.01 2.93 -2.41
CA ASP A 124 6.06 1.85 -1.42
C ASP A 124 5.45 0.55 -1.95
N ALA A 125 4.40 0.62 -2.77
CA ALA A 125 3.84 -0.55 -3.47
C ALA A 125 4.87 -1.18 -4.42
N TYR A 126 5.50 -0.38 -5.29
CA TYR A 126 6.56 -0.89 -6.18
C TYR A 126 7.77 -1.44 -5.40
N LYS A 127 8.12 -0.81 -4.27
CA LYS A 127 9.19 -1.29 -3.39
C LYS A 127 8.81 -2.63 -2.74
N ARG A 128 7.56 -2.79 -2.30
CA ARG A 128 7.05 -4.06 -1.75
C ARG A 128 7.08 -5.16 -2.81
N ASP A 129 6.66 -4.86 -4.04
CA ASP A 129 6.74 -5.81 -5.16
C ASP A 129 8.19 -6.22 -5.44
N SER A 130 9.14 -5.26 -5.41
CA SER A 130 10.56 -5.54 -5.59
C SER A 130 11.18 -6.38 -4.46
N GLN A 131 10.68 -6.21 -3.23
CA GLN A 131 11.13 -6.96 -2.05
C GLN A 131 10.56 -8.39 -2.04
N MET A 132 9.33 -8.57 -2.53
CA MET A 132 8.78 -9.90 -2.82
C MET A 132 9.51 -10.58 -3.98
N MET A 133 10.06 -9.82 -4.93
CA MET A 133 10.90 -10.34 -6.02
C MET A 133 12.32 -10.76 -5.57
N THR A 134 12.83 -10.21 -4.46
CA THR A 134 14.20 -10.48 -3.96
C THR A 134 14.27 -11.45 -2.78
N THR A 135 13.10 -11.82 -2.24
CA THR A 135 12.92 -12.98 -1.35
C THR A 135 12.13 -13.99 -2.20
N ILE A 136 12.76 -14.77 -3.06
CA ILE A 136 13.21 -16.12 -2.76
C ILE A 136 14.29 -16.46 -3.79
N ALA A 137 15.57 -16.28 -3.44
CA ALA A 137 16.46 -17.39 -3.79
C ALA A 137 15.89 -18.57 -2.99
N PRO A 138 15.66 -19.74 -3.61
CA PRO A 138 15.11 -20.87 -2.89
C PRO A 138 15.98 -21.00 -1.65
N THR A 139 15.35 -20.92 -0.48
CA THR A 139 15.91 -21.49 0.74
C THR A 139 15.93 -22.99 0.48
N ALA A 140 16.78 -23.42 -0.46
CA ALA A 140 17.29 -24.76 -0.58
C ALA A 140 18.15 -24.95 0.68
N ALA A 141 17.48 -25.09 1.83
CA ALA A 141 18.08 -25.41 3.11
C ALA A 141 18.85 -26.75 3.04
N ARG A 142 18.74 -27.48 1.91
CA ARG A 142 19.48 -28.71 1.60
C ARG A 142 20.51 -28.59 0.47
N ASN A 143 20.47 -27.60 -0.42
CA ASN A 143 21.45 -27.49 -1.53
C ASN A 143 21.65 -26.03 -2.01
N PRO A 144 22.31 -25.17 -1.21
CA PRO A 144 22.45 -23.75 -1.52
C PRO A 144 23.35 -23.53 -2.76
N ILE A 145 22.90 -22.67 -3.67
CA ILE A 145 23.75 -22.14 -4.75
C ILE A 145 24.95 -21.45 -4.10
N SER A 146 26.18 -21.79 -4.49
CA SER A 146 27.35 -21.05 -4.02
C SER A 146 27.20 -19.56 -4.39
N TRP A 147 27.43 -18.65 -3.45
CA TRP A 147 27.20 -17.22 -3.68
C TRP A 147 28.01 -16.69 -4.88
N GLN A 148 29.14 -17.31 -5.21
CA GLN A 148 29.93 -17.03 -6.41
C GLN A 148 29.17 -17.35 -7.70
N ARG A 149 28.45 -18.48 -7.75
CA ARG A 149 27.59 -18.86 -8.87
C ARG A 149 26.38 -17.93 -8.94
N ARG A 150 25.83 -17.53 -7.80
CA ARG A 150 24.75 -16.53 -7.73
C ARG A 150 25.21 -15.15 -8.24
N LEU A 151 26.40 -14.69 -7.85
CA LEU A 151 26.99 -13.43 -8.33
C LEU A 151 27.25 -13.47 -9.84
N ARG A 152 27.76 -14.61 -10.36
CA ARG A 152 27.94 -14.81 -11.80
C ARG A 152 26.63 -14.75 -12.56
N ASN A 153 25.55 -15.32 -12.03
CA ASN A 153 24.23 -15.27 -12.66
C ASN A 153 23.62 -13.86 -12.64
N ILE A 154 23.85 -13.06 -11.58
CA ILE A 154 23.37 -11.67 -11.50
C ILE A 154 24.00 -10.79 -12.59
N ALA A 155 25.26 -11.04 -12.94
CA ALA A 155 25.99 -10.29 -13.96
C ALA A 155 25.81 -10.87 -15.38
N TYR A 156 25.09 -11.98 -15.55
CA TYR A 156 24.93 -12.66 -16.81
C TYR A 156 23.64 -12.25 -17.52
N PHE A 157 23.77 -11.72 -18.74
CA PHE A 157 22.64 -11.30 -19.58
C PHE A 157 22.46 -12.32 -20.73
N PRO A 158 21.65 -13.38 -20.55
CA PRO A 158 21.52 -14.44 -21.56
C PRO A 158 20.75 -13.97 -22.80
N LYS A 159 21.16 -14.48 -23.96
CA LYS A 159 20.42 -14.35 -25.22
C LYS A 159 19.22 -15.31 -25.23
N ARG A 160 18.20 -15.05 -26.07
CA ARG A 160 16.99 -15.88 -26.21
C ARG A 160 17.29 -17.38 -26.38
N SER A 161 18.32 -17.71 -27.17
CA SER A 161 18.74 -19.10 -27.42
C SER A 161 19.19 -19.83 -26.15
N HIS A 162 19.86 -19.15 -25.22
CA HIS A 162 20.34 -19.75 -23.98
C HIS A 162 19.18 -20.01 -23.01
N VAL A 163 18.22 -19.09 -22.95
CA VAL A 163 17.02 -19.26 -22.13
C VAL A 163 16.17 -20.42 -22.65
N LYS A 164 15.98 -20.52 -23.96
CA LYS A 164 15.28 -21.67 -24.57
C LYS A 164 15.96 -23.00 -24.28
N ARG A 165 17.29 -23.07 -24.41
CA ARG A 165 18.04 -24.29 -24.07
C ARG A 165 17.86 -24.66 -22.60
N PHE A 166 17.90 -23.68 -21.71
CA PHE A 166 17.66 -23.92 -20.28
C PHE A 166 16.25 -24.47 -20.04
N VAL A 167 15.23 -23.92 -20.70
CA VAL A 167 13.85 -24.42 -20.59
C VAL A 167 13.74 -25.87 -21.10
N SER A 168 14.33 -26.20 -22.25
CA SER A 168 14.27 -27.55 -22.81
C SER A 168 15.13 -28.59 -22.06
N GLU A 169 16.31 -28.21 -21.56
CA GLU A 169 17.27 -29.14 -20.95
C GLU A 169 17.14 -29.25 -19.42
N VAL A 170 16.53 -28.27 -18.75
CA VAL A 170 16.46 -28.22 -17.28
C VAL A 170 15.02 -28.16 -16.79
N VAL A 171 14.22 -27.21 -17.29
CA VAL A 171 12.85 -26.97 -16.79
C VAL A 171 11.90 -28.08 -17.23
N HIS A 172 11.87 -28.42 -18.52
CA HIS A 172 11.00 -29.48 -19.02
C HIS A 172 11.30 -30.84 -18.36
N PRO A 173 12.55 -31.31 -18.25
CA PRO A 173 12.84 -32.56 -17.53
C PRO A 173 12.49 -32.50 -16.05
N ALA A 174 12.64 -31.35 -15.39
CA ALA A 174 12.21 -31.17 -14.00
C ALA A 174 10.69 -31.35 -13.84
N MET A 175 9.89 -30.70 -14.70
CA MET A 175 8.44 -30.81 -14.70
C MET A 175 7.98 -32.25 -14.96
N THR A 176 8.59 -32.94 -15.94
CA THR A 176 8.26 -34.34 -16.25
C THR A 176 8.53 -35.27 -15.06
N LEU A 177 9.58 -35.04 -14.26
CA LEU A 177 9.83 -35.82 -13.05
C LEU A 177 8.78 -35.59 -11.98
N VAL A 178 8.33 -34.34 -11.78
CA VAL A 178 7.28 -34.01 -10.82
C VAL A 178 5.94 -34.61 -11.27
N GLU A 179 5.59 -34.47 -12.56
CA GLU A 179 4.40 -35.07 -13.17
C GLU A 179 4.37 -36.59 -12.96
N ALA A 180 5.49 -37.28 -13.22
CA ALA A 180 5.58 -38.73 -13.03
C ALA A 180 5.36 -39.18 -11.59
N GLU A 181 5.76 -38.38 -10.59
CA GLU A 181 5.52 -38.67 -9.17
C GLU A 181 4.07 -38.34 -8.75
N LEU A 182 3.47 -37.26 -9.27
CA LEU A 182 2.07 -36.91 -9.00
C LEU A 182 1.09 -37.93 -9.59
N ILE A 183 1.35 -38.42 -10.80
CA ILE A 183 0.54 -39.47 -11.43
C ILE A 183 0.53 -40.75 -10.58
N LYS A 184 1.66 -41.11 -9.96
CA LYS A 184 1.72 -42.27 -9.02
C LYS A 184 0.85 -42.08 -7.77
N GLN A 185 0.55 -40.84 -7.41
CA GLN A 185 -0.28 -40.48 -6.26
C GLN A 185 -1.76 -40.29 -6.64
N ASN A 186 -2.14 -40.60 -7.89
CA ASN A 186 -3.48 -40.35 -8.47
C ASN A 186 -3.85 -38.86 -8.55
N THR A 187 -2.87 -37.97 -8.69
CA THR A 187 -3.13 -36.56 -9.00
C THR A 187 -2.91 -36.35 -10.50
N GLU A 188 -3.94 -35.89 -11.20
CA GLU A 188 -3.83 -35.58 -12.62
C GLU A 188 -3.00 -34.30 -12.81
N SER A 189 -2.02 -34.36 -13.69
CA SER A 189 -1.19 -33.21 -14.04
C SER A 189 -0.86 -33.24 -15.53
N SER A 190 -0.66 -32.06 -16.11
CA SER A 190 -0.34 -31.90 -17.52
C SER A 190 0.75 -30.85 -17.73
N ILE A 191 1.59 -31.09 -18.73
CA ILE A 191 2.60 -30.14 -19.22
C ILE A 191 2.17 -29.65 -20.60
N ASP A 192 2.06 -28.33 -20.75
CA ASP A 192 1.81 -27.64 -22.01
C ASP A 192 3.05 -26.86 -22.44
N ASP A 193 3.69 -27.34 -23.51
CA ASP A 193 4.83 -26.73 -24.21
C ASP A 193 4.44 -26.38 -25.67
N THR A 194 3.19 -25.94 -25.88
CA THR A 194 2.72 -25.57 -27.23
C THR A 194 3.23 -24.22 -27.72
N GLN A 195 3.71 -23.36 -26.81
CA GLN A 195 4.12 -22.00 -27.14
C GLN A 195 5.62 -21.80 -26.93
N ASP A 196 6.29 -21.34 -27.98
CA ASP A 196 7.74 -21.18 -28.05
C ASP A 196 8.38 -20.26 -26.97
N ASP A 197 7.56 -19.43 -26.31
CA ASP A 197 8.00 -18.48 -25.29
C ASP A 197 7.50 -18.84 -23.86
N ARG A 198 6.87 -20.01 -23.66
CA ARG A 198 6.45 -20.46 -22.32
C ARG A 198 6.24 -21.96 -22.22
N ILE A 199 6.57 -22.52 -21.05
CA ILE A 199 6.19 -23.86 -20.65
C ILE A 199 5.30 -23.80 -19.41
N ARG A 200 4.19 -24.54 -19.42
CA ARG A 200 3.19 -24.52 -18.35
C ARG A 200 3.03 -25.92 -17.76
N PHE A 201 3.10 -26.01 -16.44
CA PHE A 201 2.77 -27.20 -15.67
C PHE A 201 1.51 -26.93 -14.87
N GLU A 202 0.47 -27.75 -15.06
CA GLU A 202 -0.81 -27.63 -14.39
C GLU A 202 -1.13 -28.92 -13.64
N VAL A 203 -1.54 -28.78 -12.37
CA VAL A 203 -2.01 -29.89 -11.53
C VAL A 203 -3.51 -29.71 -11.31
N ASP A 204 -4.29 -30.68 -11.76
CA ASP A 204 -5.73 -30.70 -11.65
C ASP A 204 -6.15 -31.14 -10.24
N LEU A 205 -6.91 -30.30 -9.56
CA LEU A 205 -7.41 -30.52 -8.21
C LEU A 205 -8.94 -30.72 -8.19
N GLY A 206 -9.56 -30.95 -9.35
CA GLY A 206 -10.98 -31.25 -9.50
C GLY A 206 -11.87 -30.02 -9.28
N ASP A 207 -12.62 -30.01 -8.18
CA ASP A 207 -13.55 -28.92 -7.85
C ASP A 207 -12.85 -27.69 -7.23
N ASP A 208 -11.59 -27.83 -6.80
CA ASP A 208 -10.77 -26.76 -6.24
C ASP A 208 -9.97 -26.01 -7.32
N LEU A 209 -9.34 -24.88 -6.97
CA LEU A 209 -8.52 -24.13 -7.91
C LEU A 209 -7.27 -24.94 -8.30
N ASN A 210 -7.12 -25.25 -9.59
CA ASN A 210 -5.91 -25.90 -10.13
C ASN A 210 -4.66 -25.07 -9.87
N PHE A 211 -3.58 -25.77 -9.51
CA PHE A 211 -2.25 -25.20 -9.38
C PHE A 211 -1.61 -25.04 -10.77
N VAL A 212 -1.05 -23.87 -11.05
CA VAL A 212 -0.40 -23.57 -12.34
C VAL A 212 0.97 -22.97 -12.11
N TYR A 213 1.98 -23.63 -12.65
CA TYR A 213 3.37 -23.18 -12.65
C TYR A 213 3.83 -22.95 -14.09
N GLU A 214 4.02 -21.69 -14.48
CA GLU A 214 4.37 -21.32 -15.85
C GLU A 214 5.75 -20.64 -15.88
N VAL A 215 6.66 -21.11 -16.74
CA VAL A 215 7.95 -20.43 -16.98
C VAL A 215 7.85 -19.69 -18.31
N ARG A 216 7.97 -18.36 -18.26
CA ARG A 216 7.85 -17.46 -19.42
C ARG A 216 9.19 -16.86 -19.80
N LEU A 217 9.45 -16.81 -21.10
CA LEU A 217 10.59 -16.09 -21.66
C LEU A 217 10.21 -14.62 -21.85
N ARG A 218 10.81 -13.73 -21.06
CA ARG A 218 10.57 -12.28 -21.14
C ARG A 218 11.81 -11.54 -21.62
N ALA A 219 11.61 -10.57 -22.52
CA ALA A 219 12.68 -9.71 -23.02
C ALA A 219 12.70 -8.39 -22.25
N TYR A 220 13.90 -7.99 -21.79
CA TYR A 220 14.15 -6.76 -21.06
C TYR A 220 15.27 -5.96 -21.72
N ILE A 221 15.23 -4.63 -21.59
CA ILE A 221 16.30 -3.75 -22.07
C ILE A 221 17.46 -3.80 -21.09
N GLN A 222 18.68 -4.01 -21.60
CA GLN A 222 19.88 -4.07 -20.79
C GLN A 222 20.09 -2.76 -20.00
N PRO A 223 20.35 -2.81 -18.68
CA PRO A 223 20.47 -1.62 -17.86
C PRO A 223 21.76 -0.83 -18.17
N ALA A 224 21.70 0.49 -18.01
CA ALA A 224 22.74 1.42 -18.44
C ALA A 224 24.15 1.14 -17.88
N PHE A 225 24.26 0.58 -16.66
CA PHE A 225 25.55 0.25 -16.05
C PHE A 225 26.27 -0.90 -16.76
N ALA A 226 25.54 -1.81 -17.41
CA ALA A 226 26.13 -2.92 -18.15
C ALA A 226 26.63 -2.51 -19.54
N LEU A 227 26.27 -1.30 -20.00
CA LEU A 227 26.70 -0.70 -21.27
C LEU A 227 27.96 0.17 -21.12
N ALA A 228 28.42 0.43 -19.88
CA ALA A 228 29.50 1.37 -19.59
C ALA A 228 30.91 0.90 -20.01
N GLY A 229 31.05 -0.35 -20.48
CA GLY A 229 32.32 -0.93 -20.94
C GLY A 229 32.31 -1.50 -22.35
N LEU A 230 31.25 -1.24 -23.14
CA LEU A 230 31.12 -1.71 -24.53
C LEU A 230 31.55 -0.62 -25.52
N ASN A 231 32.07 -1.04 -26.68
CA ASN A 231 32.50 -0.11 -27.74
C ASN A 231 31.29 0.52 -28.45
N ASP A 232 31.46 1.70 -29.06
CA ASP A 232 30.35 2.44 -29.69
C ASP A 232 29.67 1.68 -30.85
N GLU A 233 30.35 0.73 -31.51
CA GLU A 233 29.78 -0.15 -32.55
C GLU A 233 28.83 -1.21 -31.98
N GLU A 234 28.99 -1.59 -30.71
CA GLU A 234 28.12 -2.58 -30.07
C GLU A 234 26.79 -1.95 -29.63
N ARG A 235 26.74 -0.63 -29.44
CA ARG A 235 25.57 0.10 -28.89
C ARG A 235 24.33 0.14 -29.78
N ASP A 236 24.44 -0.23 -31.06
CA ASP A 236 23.38 -0.09 -32.07
C ASP A 236 22.47 -1.35 -32.20
N GLU A 237 22.83 -2.49 -31.59
CA GLU A 237 21.87 -3.61 -31.46
C GLU A 237 20.86 -3.29 -30.34
N GLU A 238 19.57 -3.55 -30.56
CA GLU A 238 18.58 -3.58 -29.47
C GLU A 238 19.05 -4.58 -28.41
N HIS A 239 19.79 -4.13 -27.39
CA HIS A 239 20.37 -4.94 -26.33
C HIS A 239 19.28 -5.47 -25.41
N LYS A 240 18.53 -6.45 -25.93
CA LYS A 240 17.53 -7.19 -25.20
C LYS A 240 18.21 -8.39 -24.56
N TYR A 241 18.13 -8.47 -23.24
CA TYR A 241 18.43 -9.70 -22.53
C TYR A 241 17.13 -10.41 -22.19
N TYR A 242 17.20 -11.74 -22.12
CA TYR A 242 16.03 -12.56 -21.85
C TYR A 242 16.10 -13.10 -20.42
N ARG A 243 14.96 -13.34 -19.80
CA ARG A 243 14.85 -13.98 -18.48
C ARG A 243 13.86 -15.14 -18.55
N ALA A 244 14.11 -16.17 -17.75
CA ALA A 244 13.15 -17.25 -17.51
C ALA A 244 12.42 -16.90 -16.22
N GLU A 245 11.26 -16.27 -16.33
CA GLU A 245 10.48 -15.82 -15.19
C GLU A 245 9.35 -16.79 -14.87
N ILE A 246 9.20 -17.14 -13.60
CA ILE A 246 8.08 -17.97 -13.13
C ILE A 246 6.82 -17.11 -13.02
N HIS A 247 5.68 -17.72 -13.33
CA HIS A 247 4.39 -17.10 -13.25
C HIS A 247 3.40 -18.10 -12.65
N LEU A 248 2.81 -17.72 -11.51
CA LEU A 248 1.82 -18.51 -10.77
C LEU A 248 0.44 -17.85 -10.94
N LYS A 249 -0.62 -18.67 -10.94
CA LYS A 249 -2.01 -18.18 -11.15
C LYS A 249 -2.55 -17.43 -9.93
N GLU A 250 -2.05 -17.75 -8.74
CA GLU A 250 -2.44 -17.20 -7.44
C GLU A 250 -1.91 -15.76 -7.22
N GLY A 251 -1.08 -15.27 -8.14
CA GLY A 251 -0.52 -13.92 -8.13
C GLY A 251 0.81 -13.83 -7.41
N GLY A 252 1.70 -13.01 -7.98
CA GLY A 252 3.06 -12.83 -7.50
C GLY A 252 3.95 -14.01 -7.83
N GLN A 253 4.92 -13.78 -8.71
CA GLN A 253 6.36 -13.99 -8.45
C GLN A 253 7.14 -14.18 -9.76
N ASP A 254 7.29 -13.10 -10.53
CA ASP A 254 8.11 -13.01 -11.75
C ASP A 254 9.63 -12.97 -11.43
N TYR A 255 10.16 -13.96 -10.71
CA TYR A 255 11.60 -14.06 -10.46
C TYR A 255 12.29 -14.93 -11.51
N ASP A 256 13.55 -14.59 -11.79
CA ASP A 256 14.38 -15.22 -12.80
C ASP A 256 15.04 -16.50 -12.25
N VAL A 257 14.72 -17.63 -12.85
CA VAL A 257 15.31 -18.94 -12.50
C VAL A 257 16.50 -19.33 -13.36
N MET A 258 16.97 -18.41 -14.21
CA MET A 258 18.09 -18.69 -15.08
C MET A 258 19.33 -19.17 -14.30
N GLY A 259 19.83 -20.34 -14.71
CA GLY A 259 21.04 -20.96 -14.15
C GLY A 259 20.82 -21.80 -12.90
N TRP A 260 19.57 -22.07 -12.52
CA TRP A 260 19.21 -23.05 -11.50
C TRP A 260 19.47 -24.49 -12.00
N THR A 261 19.60 -25.42 -11.08
CA THR A 261 19.71 -26.86 -11.41
C THR A 261 18.33 -27.49 -11.54
N GLN A 262 18.27 -28.67 -12.18
CA GLN A 262 17.03 -29.43 -12.28
C GLN A 262 16.42 -29.72 -10.91
N GLU A 263 17.24 -30.12 -9.92
CA GLU A 263 16.80 -30.32 -8.52
C GLU A 263 16.19 -29.05 -7.91
N GLN A 264 16.74 -27.87 -8.19
CA GLN A 264 16.24 -26.61 -7.65
C GLN A 264 14.88 -26.25 -8.22
N ILE A 265 14.66 -26.50 -9.52
CA ILE A 265 13.35 -26.31 -10.16
C ILE A 265 12.32 -27.28 -9.57
N ILE A 266 12.69 -28.55 -9.33
CA ILE A 266 11.80 -29.53 -8.70
C ILE A 266 11.39 -29.06 -7.30
N HIS A 267 12.36 -28.67 -6.47
CA HIS A 267 12.07 -28.18 -5.13
C HIS A 267 11.20 -26.94 -5.13
N ASP A 268 11.43 -26.02 -6.05
CA ASP A 268 10.60 -24.82 -6.15
C ASP A 268 9.15 -25.14 -6.56
N ILE A 269 8.95 -26.01 -7.56
CA ILE A 269 7.60 -26.49 -7.94
C ILE A 269 6.89 -27.08 -6.73
N LEU A 270 7.57 -27.92 -5.93
CA LEU A 270 6.99 -28.54 -4.73
C LEU A 270 6.69 -27.52 -3.63
N ASP A 271 7.59 -26.57 -3.36
CA ASP A 271 7.39 -25.51 -2.36
C ASP A 271 6.19 -24.62 -2.73
N GLN A 272 6.02 -24.29 -4.02
CA GLN A 272 4.87 -23.52 -4.49
C GLN A 272 3.57 -24.34 -4.45
N TYR A 273 3.64 -25.63 -4.78
CA TYR A 273 2.49 -26.54 -4.67
C TYR A 273 2.02 -26.70 -3.22
N GLU A 274 2.94 -26.84 -2.25
CA GLU A 274 2.60 -26.91 -0.83
C GLU A 274 1.90 -25.62 -0.33
N LYS A 275 2.41 -24.45 -0.73
CA LYS A 275 1.77 -23.15 -0.43
C LYS A 275 0.37 -23.06 -1.03
N HIS A 276 0.19 -23.57 -2.26
CA HIS A 276 -1.11 -23.61 -2.92
C HIS A 276 -2.12 -24.46 -2.16
N LEU A 277 -1.72 -25.67 -1.73
CA LEU A 277 -2.58 -26.52 -0.90
C LEU A 277 -2.94 -25.86 0.43
N HIS A 278 -1.97 -25.19 1.08
CA HIS A 278 -2.23 -24.43 2.31
C HIS A 278 -3.20 -23.25 2.07
N PHE A 279 -3.09 -22.57 0.93
CA PHE A 279 -4.03 -21.53 0.53
C PHE A 279 -5.44 -22.08 0.35
N LEU A 280 -5.61 -23.21 -0.33
CA LEU A 280 -6.91 -23.89 -0.47
C LEU A 280 -7.51 -24.25 0.89
N HIS A 281 -6.69 -24.74 1.83
CA HIS A 281 -7.14 -25.03 3.20
C HIS A 281 -7.61 -23.80 3.98
N LEU A 282 -7.04 -22.61 3.73
CA LEU A 282 -7.42 -21.37 4.41
C LEU A 282 -8.66 -20.70 3.82
N VAL A 283 -8.94 -20.93 2.53
CA VAL A 283 -10.06 -20.31 1.81
C VAL A 283 -11.37 -21.11 1.97
N ARG A 284 -11.28 -22.36 2.43
CA ARG A 284 -12.41 -23.22 2.77
C ARG A 284 -13.04 -22.89 4.12
#